data_AF-A0A355FL67-F1
#
_entry.id   AF-A0A355FL67-F1
#
_cell.length_a   1.000
_cell.length_b   1.000
_cell.length_c   1.000
_cell.angle_alpha   90.00
_cell.angle_beta   90.00
_cell.angle_gamma   90.00
#
_symmetry.space_group_name_H-M   'P 1'
#
loop_
_entity.id
_entity.type
_entity.pdbx_description
1 polymer ?
#
loop_
_entity_poly.entity_id
_entity_poly.type
_entity_poly.pdbx_seq_one_letter_code
_entity_poly.pdbx_strand_id
1 'polypeptide(L)'
;AGLGIIWIGNFRVYDIFFTIINFGMYPTVIFSKAVQTIITMLIPIAIMGYIPAATLLGRPAAGTGRAVLASIVFLFFSLGFWQLMQKKYTSAGG
;
A
#
# COMPACT_ATOMS: atom_id res chain seq x y z
N ALA A 1 -10.52 -38.27 -19.91
CA ALA A 1 -10.45 -37.49 -18.66
C ALA A 1 -10.33 -36.02 -19.06
N GLY A 2 -11.38 -35.23 -18.82
CA GLY A 2 -11.48 -33.85 -19.29
C GLY A 2 -10.50 -32.93 -18.57
N LEU A 3 -9.78 -32.12 -19.33
CA LEU A 3 -8.92 -31.03 -18.85
C LEU A 3 -9.80 -29.98 -18.15
N GLY A 4 -9.92 -30.10 -16.84
CA GLY A 4 -10.55 -29.09 -16.00
C GLY A 4 -9.63 -27.89 -15.83
N ILE A 5 -9.65 -26.94 -16.77
CA ILE A 5 -9.15 -25.59 -16.48
C ILE A 5 -10.13 -24.99 -15.48
N ILE A 6 -9.74 -24.97 -14.21
CA ILE A 6 -10.47 -24.24 -13.16
C ILE A 6 -10.06 -22.78 -13.31
N TRP A 7 -10.93 -21.97 -13.90
CA TRP A 7 -10.76 -20.51 -13.93
C TRP A 7 -11.01 -19.97 -12.52
N ILE A 8 -9.95 -19.73 -11.76
CA ILE A 8 -10.06 -18.99 -10.50
C ILE A 8 -10.09 -17.50 -10.84
N GLY A 9 -11.26 -16.87 -10.72
CA GLY A 9 -11.43 -15.42 -10.87
C GLY A 9 -10.70 -14.65 -9.77
N ASN A 10 -9.37 -14.57 -9.84
CA ASN A 10 -8.51 -13.87 -8.87
C ASN A 10 -8.61 -12.33 -8.98
N PHE A 11 -9.44 -11.83 -9.91
CA PHE A 11 -9.68 -10.39 -10.11
C PHE A 11 -10.16 -9.67 -8.84
N ARG A 12 -10.94 -10.36 -8.00
CA ARG A 12 -11.54 -9.75 -6.81
C ARG A 12 -10.52 -9.28 -5.78
N VAL A 13 -9.37 -9.95 -5.69
CA VAL A 13 -8.31 -9.56 -4.76
C VAL A 13 -7.71 -8.21 -5.21
N TYR A 14 -7.42 -8.08 -6.50
CA TYR A 14 -6.92 -6.83 -7.08
C TYR A 14 -7.94 -5.69 -6.96
N ASP A 15 -9.22 -5.96 -7.18
CA ASP A 15 -10.28 -4.94 -7.06
C ASP A 15 -10.34 -4.35 -5.63
N ILE A 16 -10.18 -5.18 -4.60
CA ILE A 16 -10.13 -4.72 -3.20
C ILE A 16 -8.94 -3.77 -3.01
N PHE A 17 -7.75 -4.15 -3.49
CA PHE A 17 -6.56 -3.31 -3.37
C PHE A 17 -6.71 -1.99 -4.12
N PHE A 18 -7.19 -2.00 -5.36
CA PHE A 18 -7.39 -0.78 -6.15
C PHE A 18 -8.45 0.14 -5.52
N THR A 19 -9.54 -0.43 -5.01
CA THR A 19 -10.57 0.34 -4.30
C THR A 19 -10.00 1.01 -3.06
N ILE A 20 -9.15 0.31 -2.29
CA ILE A 20 -8.50 0.84 -1.11
C ILE A 20 -7.47 1.94 -1.47
N ILE A 21 -6.68 1.77 -2.53
CA ILE A 21 -5.68 2.76 -2.96
C ILE A 21 -6.34 4.06 -3.42
N ASN A 22 -7.55 4.00 -4.02
CA ASN A 22 -8.29 5.19 -4.45
C ASN A 22 -8.56 6.19 -3.32
N PHE A 23 -8.65 5.75 -2.05
CA PHE A 23 -8.76 6.67 -0.91
C PHE A 23 -7.57 7.63 -0.80
N GLY A 24 -6.39 7.25 -1.31
CA GLY A 24 -5.20 8.07 -1.34
C GLY A 24 -5.26 9.24 -2.32
N MET A 25 -6.24 9.26 -3.23
CA MET A 25 -6.46 10.35 -4.19
C MET A 25 -7.22 11.52 -3.56
N TYR A 26 -7.79 11.33 -2.37
CA TYR A 26 -8.59 12.34 -1.68
C TYR A 26 -7.81 13.01 -0.54
N PRO A 27 -8.08 14.29 -0.25
CA PRO A 27 -7.44 14.99 0.86
C PRO A 27 -7.69 14.33 2.20
N THR A 28 -6.64 14.06 2.98
CA THR A 28 -6.80 13.33 4.26
C THR A 28 -7.68 14.05 5.28
N VAL A 29 -7.77 15.39 5.18
CA VAL A 29 -8.55 16.25 6.07
C VAL A 29 -10.07 15.97 6.05
N ILE A 30 -10.59 15.31 5.02
CA ILE A 30 -12.03 14.96 4.93
C ILE A 30 -12.38 13.72 5.75
N PHE A 31 -11.38 12.92 6.14
CA PHE A 31 -11.58 11.70 6.91
C PHE A 31 -11.50 11.97 8.41
N SER A 32 -12.07 11.07 9.23
CA SER A 32 -11.91 11.13 10.68
C SER A 32 -10.45 10.90 11.09
N LYS A 33 -10.03 11.42 12.25
CA LYS A 33 -8.64 11.23 12.74
C LYS A 33 -8.22 9.75 12.83
N ALA A 34 -9.16 8.87 13.19
CA ALA A 34 -8.93 7.43 13.23
C ALA A 34 -8.60 6.88 11.83
N VAL A 35 -9.42 7.22 10.82
CA VAL A 35 -9.20 6.79 9.43
C VAL A 35 -7.89 7.38 8.91
N GLN A 36 -7.61 8.66 9.15
CA GLN A 36 -6.35 9.30 8.77
C GLN A 36 -5.13 8.55 9.32
N THR A 37 -5.19 8.11 10.58
CA THR A 37 -4.11 7.35 11.22
C THR A 37 -3.95 5.98 10.57
N ILE A 38 -5.04 5.28 10.28
CA ILE A 38 -5.01 3.96 9.62
C ILE A 38 -4.41 4.07 8.21
N ILE A 39 -4.91 4.97 7.37
CA ILE A 39 -4.49 5.12 5.96
C ILE A 39 -3.11 5.78 5.80
N THR A 40 -2.49 6.23 6.89
CA THR A 40 -1.14 6.79 6.89
C THR A 40 -0.14 5.83 7.55
N MET A 41 -0.49 5.24 8.69
CA MET A 41 0.45 4.45 9.51
C MET A 41 0.32 2.94 9.34
N LEU A 42 -0.89 2.42 9.14
CA LEU A 42 -1.15 0.97 9.05
C LEU A 42 -1.14 0.49 7.60
N ILE A 43 -1.89 1.19 6.75
CA ILE A 43 -1.95 0.92 5.31
C ILE A 43 -1.48 2.20 4.64
N PRO A 44 -0.24 2.30 4.11
CA PRO A 44 0.41 3.56 3.77
C PRO A 44 -0.13 4.20 2.46
N ILE A 45 -1.46 4.30 2.33
CA ILE A 45 -2.17 4.78 1.14
C ILE A 45 -2.00 6.30 0.97
N ALA A 46 -2.17 7.05 2.06
CA ALA A 46 -2.01 8.51 2.04
C ALA A 46 -0.56 8.93 1.71
N ILE A 47 0.41 8.09 2.10
CA ILE A 47 1.83 8.28 1.80
C ILE A 47 2.10 8.11 0.30
N MET A 48 1.40 7.19 -0.37
CA MET A 48 1.56 6.94 -1.80
C MET A 48 0.89 8.01 -2.68
N GLY A 49 -0.27 8.54 -2.27
CA GLY A 49 -1.06 9.48 -3.07
C GLY A 49 -1.02 10.92 -2.55
N TYR A 50 -1.87 11.22 -1.57
CA TYR A 50 -2.17 12.59 -1.17
C TYR A 50 -0.97 13.36 -0.58
N ILE A 51 -0.19 12.76 0.31
CA ILE A 51 0.89 13.47 1.03
C ILE A 51 1.94 14.04 0.08
N PRO A 52 2.55 13.27 -0.85
CA PRO A 52 3.51 13.83 -1.79
C PRO A 52 2.88 14.92 -2.66
N ALA A 53 1.66 14.70 -3.17
CA ALA A 53 0.94 15.71 -3.97
C ALA A 53 0.73 17.02 -3.21
N ALA A 54 0.26 16.95 -1.95
CA ALA A 54 0.05 18.13 -1.11
C ALA A 54 1.36 18.87 -0.79
N THR A 55 2.44 18.14 -0.54
CA THR A 55 3.76 18.75 -0.29
C THR A 55 4.32 19.46 -1.53
N LEU A 56 4.16 18.88 -2.72
CA LEU A 56 4.59 19.49 -3.98
C LEU A 56 3.79 20.76 -4.31
N LEU A 57 2.52 20.81 -3.89
CA LEU A 57 1.67 22.00 -4.02
C LEU A 57 1.95 23.08 -2.95
N GLY A 58 2.99 22.93 -2.13
CA GLY A 58 3.37 23.89 -1.08
C GLY A 58 2.42 23.91 0.12
N ARG A 59 1.57 22.88 0.26
CA ARG A 59 0.59 22.77 1.35
C ARG A 59 0.80 21.45 2.11
N PRO A 60 1.93 21.29 2.83
CA PRO A 60 2.22 20.04 3.52
C PRO A 60 1.12 19.70 4.51
N ALA A 61 0.61 18.47 4.43
CA ALA A 61 -0.40 17.97 5.36
C ALA A 61 0.19 17.90 6.79
N ALA A 62 -0.67 18.08 7.79
CA ALA A 62 -0.27 17.87 9.18
C ALA A 62 0.23 16.43 9.35
N GLY A 63 1.46 16.27 9.82
CA GLY A 63 2.07 14.95 10.01
C GLY A 63 2.97 14.44 8.87
N THR A 64 3.29 15.25 7.85
CA THR A 64 4.25 14.89 6.79
C THR A 64 5.56 14.33 7.33
N GLY A 65 6.12 14.90 8.42
CA GLY A 65 7.34 14.36 9.03
C GLY A 65 7.19 12.93 9.57
N ARG A 66 6.03 12.61 10.17
CA ARG A 66 5.73 11.24 10.63
C ARG A 66 5.49 10.30 9.44
N ALA A 67 4.91 10.81 8.36
CA ALA A 67 4.73 10.05 7.13
C ALA A 67 6.09 9.67 6.50
N VAL A 68 7.08 10.57 6.49
CA VAL A 68 8.44 10.25 6.03
C VAL A 68 9.07 9.14 6.86
N LEU A 69 8.96 9.22 8.19
CA LEU A 69 9.46 8.15 9.07
C LEU A 69 8.76 6.82 8.80
N ALA A 70 7.44 6.82 8.64
CA ALA A 70 6.67 5.63 8.30
C ALA A 70 7.11 5.05 6.94
N SER A 71 7.37 5.87 5.93
CA SER A 71 7.90 5.41 4.63
C SER A 71 9.23 4.69 4.76
N ILE A 72 10.16 5.23 5.56
CA ILE A 72 11.47 4.62 5.80
C ILE A 72 11.30 3.26 6.49
N VAL A 73 10.44 3.18 7.52
CA VAL A 73 10.14 1.93 8.21
C VAL A 73 9.55 0.90 7.25
N PHE A 74 8.56 1.28 6.45
CA PHE A 74 7.95 0.39 5.46
C PHE A 74 8.92 -0.08 4.39
N LEU A 75 9.86 0.77 3.96
CA LEU A 75 10.89 0.41 2.99
C LEU A 75 11.79 -0.72 3.54
N PHE A 76 12.36 -0.54 4.73
CA PHE A 76 13.22 -1.55 5.33
C PHE A 76 12.46 -2.84 5.69
N PHE A 77 11.22 -2.70 6.17
CA PHE A 77 10.35 -3.85 6.42
C PHE A 77 10.08 -4.63 5.13
N SER A 78 9.73 -3.95 4.04
CA SER A 78 9.46 -4.57 2.73
C SER A 78 10.70 -5.28 2.18
N LEU A 79 11.89 -4.65 2.26
CA LEU A 79 13.14 -5.26 1.84
C LEU A 79 13.47 -6.52 2.67
N GLY A 80 13.31 -6.45 3.99
CA GLY A 80 13.52 -7.60 4.87
C GLY A 80 12.54 -8.74 4.59
N PHE A 81 11.25 -8.41 4.43
CA PHE A 81 10.22 -9.37 4.06
C PHE A 81 10.52 -10.02 2.70
N TRP A 82 10.89 -9.23 1.70
CA TRP A 82 11.27 -9.72 0.37
C TRP A 82 12.43 -10.72 0.45
N GLN A 83 13.51 -10.37 1.17
CA GLN A 83 14.65 -11.25 1.36
C GLN A 83 14.27 -12.56 2.07
N LEU A 84 13.39 -12.52 3.07
CA LEU A 84 12.89 -13.72 3.76
C LEU A 84 12.07 -14.62 2.83
N MET A 85 11.23 -14.02 1.98
CA MET A 85 10.39 -14.75 1.03
C MET A 85 11.22 -15.37 -0.09
N GLN A 86 12.23 -14.68 -0.60
CA GLN A 86 13.12 -15.24 -1.63
C GLN A 86 13.84 -16.50 -1.16
N LYS A 87 14.21 -16.61 0.12
CA LYS A 87 14.81 -17.84 0.67
C LYS A 87 13.88 -19.04 0.67
N LYS A 88 12.56 -18.81 0.70
CA LYS A 88 11.51 -19.83 0.71
C LYS A 88 10.94 -20.08 -0.68
N TYR A 89 11.29 -19.24 -1.65
CA TYR A 89 10.85 -19.36 -3.02
C TYR A 89 11.73 -20.40 -3.74
N THR A 90 11.28 -21.66 -3.73
CA THR A 90 11.82 -22.68 -4.62
C THR A 90 11.35 -22.39 -6.03
N SER A 91 12.29 -22.10 -6.94
CA SER A 91 12.01 -21.94 -8.37
C SER A 91 11.17 -23.11 -8.87
N ALA A 92 10.04 -22.81 -9.54
CA ALA A 92 9.28 -23.81 -10.30
C ALA A 92 9.97 -24.19 -11.63
N GLY A 93 11.17 -23.69 -11.87
CA GLY A 93 12.04 -24.05 -12.99
C GLY A 93 13.33 -24.65 -12.47
N GLY A 94 13.35 -25.98 -12.42
CA GLY A 94 14.52 -26.84 -12.55
C GLY A 94 14.21 -27.81 -13.68
#